data_AF-A0A934ECP6-F1
#
_entry.id   AF-A0A934ECP6-F1
#
_cell.length_a   1.000
_cell.length_b   1.000
_cell.length_c   1.000
_cell.angle_alpha   90.00
_cell.angle_beta   90.00
_cell.angle_gamma   90.00
#
_symmetry.space_group_name_H-M   'P 1'
#
loop_
_entity.id
_entity.type
_entity.pdbx_description
1 polymer ?
#
loop_
_entity_poly.entity_id
_entity_poly.type
_entity_poly.pdbx_seq_one_letter_code
_entity_poly.pdbx_strand_id
1 'polypeptide(L)'
;MPTTRLRLAAPCGLPLLALGLAVQGCVSLDEVQIPSGAVRPDQRTAVIVYAAPGPWVTQEDDTKAESAAKILPGVGQFMQSVQDDSDLKTSNDLRQYYSSWPGAESFRGTLVNGMRDAGYPGTPVSWQEAGAPPHVLERFNRAENVLDWRRRYFTAGPLDLRHLRDYSQVLEFDGHLILEVNLQYGLLHNAEGNVYPSLRGVSRLYRANTMKLLWSREDSAEDKTEPKNIYEFKAAPAQLSEKLDKLALSLAGAIAAGLRSALAASSAPPPPPGQAPAAAAAPVMPVPWIPSPPPAAQESLAPAATGQAEIPLAPPATGQAETPQPAP
;
A
#
# COMPACT_ATOMS: atom_id res chain seq x y z
N MET A 1 -21.91 33.14 40.60
CA MET A 1 -21.37 32.16 39.64
C MET A 1 -20.28 32.86 38.84
N PRO A 2 -19.00 32.51 39.02
CA PRO A 2 -17.90 33.26 38.44
C PRO A 2 -17.82 33.02 36.93
N THR A 3 -18.04 34.09 36.17
CA THR A 3 -17.90 34.16 34.71
C THR A 3 -16.49 34.64 34.40
N THR A 4 -15.61 33.74 33.98
CA THR A 4 -14.24 34.09 33.62
C THR A 4 -14.23 34.72 32.22
N ARG A 5 -14.04 36.04 32.15
CA ARG A 5 -13.77 36.78 30.92
C ARG A 5 -12.25 36.82 30.70
N LEU A 6 -11.77 36.29 29.58
CA LEU A 6 -10.39 36.53 29.13
C LEU A 6 -10.31 37.86 28.36
N ARG A 7 -9.44 38.76 28.80
CA ARG A 7 -9.06 39.99 28.10
C ARG A 7 -7.98 39.67 27.06
N LEU A 8 -8.20 40.04 25.81
CA LEU A 8 -7.18 40.07 24.77
C LEU A 8 -6.34 41.35 24.96
N ALA A 9 -5.04 41.20 25.23
CA ALA A 9 -4.07 42.29 25.19
C ALA A 9 -3.15 42.04 23.99
N ALA A 10 -3.16 42.96 23.04
CA ALA A 10 -2.18 43.05 21.97
C ALA A 10 -0.90 43.71 22.49
N PRO A 11 0.27 43.32 21.96
CA PRO A 11 1.24 44.32 21.57
C PRO A 11 1.63 44.20 20.09
N CYS A 12 1.69 45.37 19.48
CA CYS A 12 2.28 45.65 18.18
C CYS A 12 3.80 45.40 18.17
N GLY A 13 4.32 44.93 17.03
CA GLY A 13 5.68 45.27 16.57
C GLY A 13 6.58 44.10 16.13
N LEU A 14 6.57 43.81 14.81
CA LEU A 14 7.67 43.35 13.92
C LEU A 14 8.52 42.09 14.28
N PRO A 15 9.14 41.37 13.30
CA PRO A 15 8.76 41.06 11.92
C PRO A 15 8.54 39.54 11.68
N LEU A 16 7.78 39.20 10.64
CA LEU A 16 7.66 37.85 10.07
C LEU A 16 9.03 37.35 9.60
N LEU A 17 9.57 36.31 10.22
CA LEU A 17 10.37 35.23 9.59
C LEU A 17 10.80 34.25 10.69
N ALA A 18 10.78 32.96 10.38
CA ALA A 18 11.12 31.82 11.23
C ALA A 18 10.00 31.31 12.18
N LEU A 19 9.01 30.62 11.62
CA LEU A 19 8.37 29.49 12.31
C LEU A 19 7.84 28.48 11.28
N GLY A 20 8.77 27.69 10.73
CA GLY A 20 8.47 26.65 9.74
C GLY A 20 9.37 25.44 9.93
N LEU A 21 9.70 25.10 11.18
CA LEU A 21 10.48 23.91 11.51
C LEU A 21 9.82 23.21 12.70
N ALA A 22 9.58 21.91 12.49
CA ALA A 22 9.32 20.89 13.50
C ALA A 22 7.97 20.95 14.25
N VAL A 23 6.87 20.73 13.52
CA VAL A 23 5.86 19.80 14.04
C VAL A 23 6.18 18.45 13.41
N GLN A 24 7.17 17.74 13.97
CA GLN A 24 7.25 16.28 13.81
C GLN A 24 6.11 15.69 14.63
N GLY A 25 4.89 15.85 14.11
CA GLY A 25 3.77 15.07 14.60
C GLY A 25 4.07 13.63 14.23
N CYS A 26 4.46 12.81 15.22
CA CYS A 26 4.38 11.37 15.11
C CYS A 26 2.89 11.05 14.89
N VAL A 27 2.47 10.96 13.63
CA VAL A 27 1.17 10.42 13.28
C VAL A 27 1.27 8.92 13.54
N SER A 28 0.99 8.52 14.77
CA SER A 28 0.68 7.13 15.08
C SER A 28 -0.64 6.84 14.40
N LEU A 29 -0.61 6.19 13.23
CA LEU A 29 -1.78 5.49 12.74
C LEU A 29 -2.11 4.43 13.78
N ASP A 30 -3.21 4.63 14.52
CA ASP A 30 -3.71 3.62 15.44
C ASP A 30 -3.99 2.34 14.65
N GLU A 31 -3.09 1.36 14.78
CA GLU A 31 -3.31 0.02 14.27
C GLU A 31 -4.56 -0.55 14.95
N VAL A 32 -5.51 -1.04 14.16
CA VAL A 32 -6.76 -1.61 14.69
C VAL A 32 -6.40 -2.85 15.49
N GLN A 33 -6.34 -2.71 16.82
CA GLN A 33 -6.07 -3.82 17.71
C GLN A 33 -7.25 -4.80 17.69
N ILE A 34 -6.95 -6.07 17.47
CA ILE A 34 -7.95 -7.13 17.53
C ILE A 34 -8.45 -7.19 18.98
N PRO A 35 -9.78 -7.13 19.24
CA PRO A 35 -10.28 -7.31 20.60
C PRO A 35 -9.92 -8.69 21.15
N SER A 36 -9.65 -8.78 22.45
CA SER A 36 -9.43 -10.07 23.11
C SER A 36 -10.65 -10.99 22.90
N GLY A 37 -10.41 -12.26 22.56
CA GLY A 37 -11.49 -13.22 22.26
C GLY A 37 -12.26 -12.95 20.96
N ALA A 38 -11.79 -12.07 20.07
CA ALA A 38 -12.46 -11.80 18.79
C ALA A 38 -12.54 -13.04 17.87
N VAL A 39 -11.60 -13.98 18.03
CA VAL A 39 -11.55 -15.28 17.35
C VAL A 39 -11.76 -16.37 18.40
N ARG A 40 -12.79 -17.21 18.24
CA ARG A 40 -13.04 -18.36 19.11
C ARG A 40 -12.46 -19.66 18.53
N PRO A 41 -12.09 -20.65 19.35
CA PRO A 41 -11.51 -21.91 18.86
C PRO A 41 -12.41 -22.71 17.89
N ASP A 42 -13.71 -22.66 18.09
CA ASP A 42 -14.74 -23.31 17.28
C ASP A 42 -15.18 -22.46 16.07
N GLN A 43 -14.66 -21.23 15.94
CA GLN A 43 -15.10 -20.29 14.93
C GLN A 43 -14.41 -20.55 13.59
N ARG A 44 -15.22 -20.82 12.56
CA ARG A 44 -14.69 -20.91 11.19
C ARG A 44 -14.36 -19.51 10.65
N THR A 45 -13.27 -19.44 9.89
CA THR A 45 -12.82 -18.23 9.18
C THR A 45 -12.73 -18.55 7.70
N ALA A 46 -13.60 -17.92 6.90
CA ALA A 46 -13.58 -18.06 5.45
C ALA A 46 -12.41 -17.25 4.87
N VAL A 47 -11.52 -17.93 4.15
CA VAL A 47 -10.39 -17.29 3.46
C VAL A 47 -10.79 -17.04 2.01
N ILE A 48 -10.87 -15.77 1.64
CA ILE A 48 -11.27 -15.32 0.31
C ILE A 48 -10.11 -14.53 -0.29
N VAL A 49 -9.67 -14.93 -1.49
CA VAL A 49 -8.52 -14.33 -2.17
C VAL A 49 -9.00 -13.74 -3.49
N TYR A 50 -8.73 -12.46 -3.69
CA TYR A 50 -9.01 -11.75 -4.93
C TYR A 50 -7.72 -11.28 -5.55
N ALA A 51 -7.36 -11.81 -6.72
CA ALA A 51 -6.25 -11.30 -7.49
C ALA A 51 -6.69 -10.11 -8.37
N ALA A 52 -5.76 -9.20 -8.64
CA ALA A 52 -5.94 -8.13 -9.60
C ALA A 52 -6.32 -8.69 -10.99
N PRO A 53 -7.17 -8.00 -11.76
CA PRO A 53 -7.63 -8.46 -13.09
C PRO A 53 -6.53 -8.42 -14.18
N GLY A 54 -5.34 -7.95 -13.83
CA GLY A 54 -4.14 -7.92 -14.66
C GLY A 54 -2.92 -7.56 -13.81
N PRO A 55 -1.70 -7.67 -14.37
CA PRO A 55 -0.49 -7.30 -13.67
C PRO A 55 -0.46 -5.79 -13.44
N TRP A 56 0.25 -5.36 -12.39
CA TRP A 56 0.51 -3.97 -12.08
C TRP A 56 2.01 -3.71 -12.06
N VAL A 57 2.44 -2.71 -12.82
CA VAL A 57 3.83 -2.29 -12.93
C VAL A 57 4.01 -0.98 -12.17
N THR A 58 4.91 -0.93 -11.18
CA THR A 58 5.18 0.26 -10.34
C THR A 58 6.66 0.59 -10.31
N GLN A 59 7.00 1.85 -10.04
CA GLN A 59 8.38 2.26 -9.76
C GLN A 59 8.69 2.26 -8.25
N GLU A 60 9.91 1.90 -7.87
CA GLU A 60 10.37 1.72 -6.50
C GLU A 60 10.60 3.06 -5.78
N ASP A 61 11.16 4.04 -6.48
CA ASP A 61 11.50 5.37 -5.94
C ASP A 61 10.29 6.19 -5.52
N ASP A 62 9.14 5.86 -6.08
CA ASP A 62 7.88 6.51 -5.76
C ASP A 62 7.40 6.17 -4.35
N THR A 63 7.81 5.05 -3.75
CA THR A 63 7.31 4.67 -2.41
C THR A 63 7.72 5.62 -1.28
N LYS A 64 8.84 6.35 -1.41
CA LYS A 64 9.40 7.20 -0.32
C LYS A 64 9.23 8.70 -0.55
N ALA A 65 9.47 9.21 -1.76
CA ALA A 65 9.32 10.64 -2.06
C ALA A 65 7.84 11.05 -2.24
N GLU A 66 7.00 10.15 -2.76
CA GLU A 66 5.57 10.38 -3.01
C GLU A 66 4.79 10.45 -1.68
N SER A 67 5.18 9.67 -0.67
CA SER A 67 4.61 9.74 0.68
C SER A 67 4.72 11.15 1.28
N ALA A 68 5.76 11.90 0.92
CA ALA A 68 5.94 13.30 1.33
C ALA A 68 5.16 14.29 0.42
N ALA A 69 5.07 14.03 -0.89
CA ALA A 69 4.35 14.89 -1.83
C ALA A 69 2.81 14.77 -1.72
N LYS A 70 2.29 13.61 -1.31
CA LYS A 70 0.86 13.36 -1.00
C LYS A 70 0.32 14.21 0.15
N ILE A 71 1.20 14.83 0.94
CA ILE A 71 0.82 15.70 2.05
C ILE A 71 0.31 17.06 1.55
N LEU A 72 0.67 17.49 0.33
CA LEU A 72 0.22 18.75 -0.25
C LEU A 72 -1.13 18.58 -0.98
N PRO A 73 -2.23 19.19 -0.48
CA PRO A 73 -3.53 19.12 -1.12
C PRO A 73 -3.48 19.69 -2.55
N GLY A 74 -4.11 19.01 -3.50
CA GLY A 74 -4.20 19.44 -4.91
C GLY A 74 -3.01 19.02 -5.78
N VAL A 75 -1.77 19.30 -5.37
CA VAL A 75 -0.58 18.92 -6.15
C VAL A 75 -0.33 17.41 -6.09
N GLY A 76 -0.50 16.80 -4.91
CA GLY A 76 -0.33 15.36 -4.73
C GLY A 76 -1.33 14.53 -5.55
N GLN A 77 -2.57 15.01 -5.71
CA GLN A 77 -3.58 14.32 -6.52
C GLN A 77 -3.26 14.37 -8.01
N PHE A 78 -2.73 15.50 -8.50
CA PHE A 78 -2.32 15.62 -9.89
C PHE A 78 -1.14 14.69 -10.22
N MET A 79 -0.07 14.72 -9.41
CA MET A 79 1.09 13.84 -9.63
C MET A 79 0.71 12.35 -9.58
N GLN A 80 -0.14 11.97 -8.62
CA GLN A 80 -0.68 10.60 -8.55
C GLN A 80 -1.42 10.22 -9.83
N SER A 81 -2.19 11.12 -10.44
CA SER A 81 -2.94 10.81 -11.66
C SER A 81 -2.03 10.54 -12.86
N VAL A 82 -1.00 11.36 -13.08
CA VAL A 82 -0.03 11.18 -14.17
C VAL A 82 0.74 9.87 -14.00
N GLN A 83 1.11 9.54 -12.77
CA GLN A 83 1.80 8.30 -12.44
C GLN A 83 0.88 7.09 -12.63
N ASP A 84 -0.34 7.13 -12.10
CA ASP A 84 -1.34 6.08 -12.27
C ASP A 84 -1.61 5.80 -13.76
N ASP A 85 -1.64 6.83 -14.61
CA ASP A 85 -1.82 6.69 -16.06
C ASP A 85 -0.60 6.03 -16.73
N SER A 86 0.62 6.40 -16.32
CA SER A 86 1.86 5.79 -16.79
C SER A 86 1.99 4.32 -16.39
N ASP A 87 1.72 4.02 -15.11
CA ASP A 87 1.72 2.67 -14.56
C ASP A 87 0.63 1.83 -15.22
N LEU A 88 -0.58 2.38 -15.41
CA LEU A 88 -1.68 1.69 -16.10
C LEU A 88 -1.34 1.41 -17.56
N LYS A 89 -0.70 2.34 -18.27
CA LYS A 89 -0.25 2.14 -19.65
C LYS A 89 0.75 0.99 -19.74
N THR A 90 1.77 1.00 -18.89
CA THR A 90 2.80 -0.05 -18.83
C THR A 90 2.22 -1.40 -18.42
N SER A 91 1.29 -1.39 -17.47
CA SER A 91 0.55 -2.56 -17.01
C SER A 91 -0.32 -3.16 -18.14
N ASN A 92 -1.01 -2.33 -18.91
CA ASN A 92 -1.82 -2.77 -20.05
C ASN A 92 -0.97 -3.36 -21.18
N ASP A 93 0.22 -2.82 -21.40
CA ASP A 93 1.19 -3.34 -22.35
C ASP A 93 1.71 -4.72 -21.92
N LEU A 94 2.08 -4.90 -20.64
CA LEU A 94 2.43 -6.22 -20.10
C LEU A 94 1.25 -7.22 -20.15
N ARG A 95 0.02 -6.75 -19.91
CA ARG A 95 -1.20 -7.57 -19.90
C ARG A 95 -1.46 -8.27 -21.24
N GLN A 96 -0.99 -7.73 -22.36
CA GLN A 96 -1.09 -8.37 -23.67
C GLN A 96 -0.36 -9.72 -23.72
N TYR A 97 0.69 -9.88 -22.90
CA TYR A 97 1.52 -11.08 -22.81
C TYR A 97 1.20 -11.90 -21.56
N TYR A 98 0.69 -11.24 -20.52
CA TYR A 98 0.38 -11.83 -19.23
C TYR A 98 -0.97 -11.34 -18.70
N SER A 99 -2.05 -11.98 -19.14
CA SER A 99 -3.42 -11.49 -18.91
C SER A 99 -3.90 -11.69 -17.47
N SER A 100 -3.56 -12.81 -16.86
CA SER A 100 -3.89 -13.13 -15.47
C SER A 100 -2.90 -14.10 -14.83
N TRP A 101 -2.75 -14.00 -13.51
CA TRP A 101 -1.99 -14.98 -12.73
C TRP A 101 -2.91 -16.08 -12.17
N PRO A 102 -2.74 -17.35 -12.57
CA PRO A 102 -3.58 -18.45 -12.10
C PRO A 102 -3.28 -18.89 -10.66
N GLY A 103 -2.18 -18.44 -10.07
CA GLY A 103 -1.73 -18.87 -8.74
C GLY A 103 -2.53 -18.32 -7.56
N ALA A 104 -3.59 -17.54 -7.79
CA ALA A 104 -4.49 -17.09 -6.72
C ALA A 104 -5.18 -18.25 -5.98
N GLU A 105 -5.54 -19.30 -6.72
CA GLU A 105 -6.19 -20.49 -6.16
C GLU A 105 -5.22 -21.33 -5.31
N SER A 106 -3.99 -21.52 -5.80
CA SER A 106 -2.94 -22.22 -5.05
C SER A 106 -2.51 -21.39 -3.82
N PHE A 107 -2.41 -20.06 -3.96
CA PHE A 107 -2.14 -19.16 -2.84
C PHE A 107 -3.17 -19.32 -1.72
N ARG A 108 -4.46 -19.44 -2.03
CA ARG A 108 -5.49 -19.67 -1.01
C ARG A 108 -5.23 -20.96 -0.22
N GLY A 109 -4.93 -22.05 -0.92
CA GLY A 109 -4.60 -23.33 -0.28
C GLY A 109 -3.38 -23.21 0.64
N THR A 110 -2.32 -22.58 0.16
CA THR A 110 -1.10 -22.31 0.95
C THR A 110 -1.39 -21.44 2.16
N LEU A 111 -2.19 -20.37 2.03
CA LEU A 111 -2.53 -19.49 3.14
C LEU A 111 -3.38 -20.20 4.19
N VAL A 112 -4.38 -20.97 3.78
CA VAL A 112 -5.22 -21.76 4.71
C VAL A 112 -4.36 -22.74 5.50
N ASN A 113 -3.45 -23.46 4.84
CA ASN A 113 -2.53 -24.37 5.52
C ASN A 113 -1.54 -23.61 6.42
N GLY A 114 -0.96 -22.52 5.94
CA GLY A 114 -0.07 -21.66 6.71
C GLY A 114 -0.74 -21.10 7.97
N MET A 115 -2.02 -20.75 7.92
CA MET A 115 -2.79 -20.35 9.11
C MET A 115 -2.94 -21.51 10.11
N ARG A 116 -3.23 -22.73 9.64
CA ARG A 116 -3.32 -23.92 10.51
C ARG A 116 -1.97 -24.23 11.16
N ASP A 117 -0.91 -24.25 10.37
CA ASP A 117 0.46 -24.54 10.82
C ASP A 117 0.97 -23.46 11.79
N ALA A 118 0.56 -22.21 11.58
CA ALA A 118 0.84 -21.11 12.48
C ALA A 118 0.06 -21.18 13.80
N GLY A 119 -0.87 -22.12 13.98
CA GLY A 119 -1.70 -22.25 15.18
C GLY A 119 -2.77 -21.17 15.28
N TYR A 120 -3.38 -20.79 14.15
CA TYR A 120 -4.53 -19.89 14.16
C TYR A 120 -5.63 -20.44 15.09
N PRO A 121 -6.18 -19.63 16.01
CA PRO A 121 -7.09 -20.15 17.04
C PRO A 121 -8.37 -20.78 16.49
N GLY A 122 -8.96 -20.22 15.44
CA GLY A 122 -10.16 -20.76 14.82
C GLY A 122 -9.87 -21.80 13.73
N THR A 123 -10.89 -22.14 12.94
CA THR A 123 -10.76 -23.09 11.82
C THR A 123 -10.73 -22.34 10.49
N PRO A 124 -9.56 -22.13 9.85
CA PRO A 124 -9.51 -21.54 8.53
C PRO A 124 -10.07 -22.53 7.50
N VAL A 125 -10.97 -22.03 6.67
CA VAL A 125 -11.63 -22.80 5.61
C VAL A 125 -11.59 -22.02 4.31
N SER A 126 -11.55 -22.73 3.19
CA SER A 126 -11.77 -22.15 1.88
C SER A 126 -13.19 -21.57 1.77
N TRP A 127 -13.40 -20.65 0.83
CA TRP A 127 -14.73 -20.09 0.59
C TRP A 127 -15.75 -21.15 0.15
N GLN A 128 -15.31 -22.20 -0.57
CA GLN A 128 -16.15 -23.32 -0.98
C GLN A 128 -16.67 -24.11 0.23
N GLU A 129 -15.76 -24.50 1.12
CA GLU A 129 -16.11 -25.22 2.36
C GLU A 129 -17.02 -24.37 3.23
N ALA A 130 -16.83 -23.06 3.17
CA ALA A 130 -17.63 -22.09 3.87
C ALA A 130 -19.06 -21.98 3.27
N GLY A 131 -19.31 -22.50 2.06
CA GLY A 131 -20.64 -22.51 1.43
C GLY A 131 -20.91 -21.27 0.57
N ALA A 132 -19.89 -20.44 0.31
CA ALA A 132 -20.01 -19.36 -0.66
C ALA A 132 -20.01 -19.96 -2.08
N PRO A 133 -21.00 -19.68 -2.94
CA PRO A 133 -20.94 -20.14 -4.33
C PRO A 133 -19.98 -19.28 -5.16
N PRO A 134 -19.22 -19.86 -6.12
CA PRO A 134 -18.25 -19.11 -6.92
C PRO A 134 -18.87 -17.91 -7.66
N HIS A 135 -20.02 -18.13 -8.29
CA HIS A 135 -20.74 -17.09 -9.04
C HIS A 135 -21.17 -15.89 -8.19
N VAL A 136 -21.26 -16.05 -6.86
CA VAL A 136 -21.54 -14.94 -5.95
C VAL A 136 -20.29 -14.10 -5.74
N LEU A 137 -19.14 -14.75 -5.52
CA LEU A 137 -17.85 -14.09 -5.33
C LEU A 137 -17.35 -13.37 -6.58
N GLU A 138 -17.66 -13.89 -7.77
CA GLU A 138 -17.36 -13.23 -9.05
C GLU A 138 -18.01 -11.84 -9.14
N ARG A 139 -19.24 -11.69 -8.65
CA ARG A 139 -19.99 -10.41 -8.65
C ARG A 139 -19.38 -9.35 -7.72
N PHE A 140 -18.40 -9.73 -6.91
CA PHE A 140 -17.71 -8.84 -5.99
C PHE A 140 -16.47 -8.19 -6.55
N ASN A 141 -15.98 -8.65 -7.70
CA ASN A 141 -14.94 -7.97 -8.44
C ASN A 141 -15.56 -7.18 -9.60
N ARG A 142 -16.04 -5.97 -9.32
CA ARG A 142 -16.72 -5.10 -10.31
C ARG A 142 -15.80 -4.04 -10.91
N ALA A 143 -14.50 -4.19 -10.73
CA ALA A 143 -13.56 -3.21 -11.25
C ALA A 143 -13.49 -3.28 -12.78
N GLU A 144 -13.46 -2.12 -13.42
CA GLU A 144 -13.39 -2.04 -14.89
C GLU A 144 -12.00 -2.41 -15.42
N ASN A 145 -10.96 -2.05 -14.66
CA ASN A 145 -9.56 -2.31 -14.97
C ASN A 145 -8.72 -2.45 -13.69
N VAL A 146 -7.41 -2.70 -13.85
CA VAL A 146 -6.49 -2.91 -12.72
C VAL A 146 -6.32 -1.67 -11.84
N LEU A 147 -6.38 -0.46 -12.41
CA LEU A 147 -6.28 0.79 -11.63
C LEU A 147 -7.54 1.03 -10.80
N ASP A 148 -8.73 0.84 -11.39
CA ASP A 148 -10.01 0.90 -10.68
C ASP A 148 -10.07 -0.17 -9.56
N TRP A 149 -9.58 -1.38 -9.85
CA TRP A 149 -9.45 -2.45 -8.84
C TRP A 149 -8.54 -2.03 -7.68
N ARG A 150 -7.37 -1.47 -8.01
CA ARG A 150 -6.39 -1.01 -7.02
C ARG A 150 -7.00 0.07 -6.13
N ARG A 151 -7.65 1.08 -6.72
CA ARG A 151 -8.30 2.16 -5.98
C ARG A 151 -9.42 1.67 -5.05
N ARG A 152 -10.24 0.70 -5.51
CA ARG A 152 -11.39 0.19 -4.74
C ARG A 152 -11.01 -0.81 -3.66
N TYR A 153 -10.08 -1.71 -3.94
CA TYR A 153 -9.86 -2.91 -3.11
C TYR A 153 -8.46 -3.00 -2.52
N PHE A 154 -7.47 -2.37 -3.13
CA PHE A 154 -6.08 -2.46 -2.69
C PHE A 154 -5.68 -1.24 -1.84
N THR A 155 -5.70 -0.04 -2.42
CA THR A 155 -5.29 1.21 -1.75
C THR A 155 -6.41 1.87 -0.94
N ALA A 156 -7.64 1.35 -1.00
CA ALA A 156 -8.73 1.82 -0.16
C ALA A 156 -8.31 1.66 1.32
N GLY A 157 -8.14 2.81 1.98
CA GLY A 157 -7.85 2.84 3.41
C GLY A 157 -8.95 2.14 4.21
N PRO A 158 -8.70 1.80 5.47
CA PRO A 158 -9.62 1.02 6.30
C PRO A 158 -11.00 1.68 6.53
N LEU A 159 -11.18 2.94 6.10
CA LEU A 159 -12.37 3.75 6.30
C LEU A 159 -13.20 4.01 5.03
N ASP A 160 -12.74 3.64 3.82
CA ASP A 160 -13.57 3.81 2.62
C ASP A 160 -14.53 2.61 2.45
N LEU A 161 -15.58 2.63 3.29
CA LEU A 161 -16.60 1.59 3.33
C LEU A 161 -17.44 1.48 2.03
N ARG A 162 -17.36 2.48 1.14
CA ARG A 162 -18.16 2.53 -0.11
C ARG A 162 -17.80 1.44 -1.11
N HIS A 163 -16.62 0.83 -0.95
CA HIS A 163 -16.10 -0.19 -1.84
C HIS A 163 -15.95 -1.56 -1.16
N LEU A 164 -16.40 -1.71 0.09
CA LEU A 164 -16.43 -3.00 0.75
C LEU A 164 -17.39 -3.95 0.04
N ARG A 165 -16.94 -5.19 -0.16
CA ARG A 165 -17.78 -6.27 -0.64
C ARG A 165 -18.75 -6.63 0.47
N ASP A 166 -20.04 -6.65 0.16
CA ASP A 166 -21.08 -7.02 1.12
C ASP A 166 -21.23 -8.54 1.18
N TYR A 167 -20.61 -9.16 2.17
CA TYR A 167 -20.69 -10.60 2.38
C TYR A 167 -21.94 -11.05 3.14
N SER A 168 -22.80 -10.13 3.60
CA SER A 168 -24.00 -10.47 4.38
C SER A 168 -24.98 -11.35 3.61
N GLN A 169 -24.97 -11.26 2.27
CA GLN A 169 -25.87 -12.02 1.38
C GLN A 169 -25.31 -13.36 0.90
N VAL A 170 -24.01 -13.61 1.12
CA VAL A 170 -23.30 -14.78 0.55
C VAL A 170 -23.18 -15.87 1.59
N LEU A 171 -23.22 -15.46 2.84
CA LEU A 171 -22.80 -16.25 3.95
C LEU A 171 -24.00 -16.37 4.90
N GLU A 172 -24.69 -17.51 4.88
CA GLU A 172 -25.59 -17.98 5.95
C GLU A 172 -24.80 -18.29 7.24
N PHE A 173 -23.96 -17.35 7.66
CA PHE A 173 -22.89 -17.58 8.61
C PHE A 173 -23.24 -16.96 9.95
N ASP A 174 -23.83 -17.76 10.84
CA ASP A 174 -23.96 -17.36 12.23
C ASP A 174 -22.59 -17.37 12.92
N GLY A 175 -22.03 -16.17 13.13
CA GLY A 175 -20.89 -15.96 14.04
C GLY A 175 -19.50 -16.26 13.47
N HIS A 176 -19.27 -16.11 12.17
CA HIS A 176 -17.98 -16.42 11.53
C HIS A 176 -17.18 -15.18 11.08
N LEU A 177 -15.90 -15.40 10.78
CA LEU A 177 -14.96 -14.37 10.31
C LEU A 177 -14.66 -14.53 8.82
N ILE A 178 -14.28 -13.43 8.18
CA ILE A 178 -13.85 -13.40 6.79
C ILE A 178 -12.44 -12.84 6.75
N LEU A 179 -11.48 -13.61 6.27
CA LEU A 179 -10.18 -13.11 5.87
C LEU A 179 -10.20 -12.85 4.37
N GLU A 180 -10.33 -11.58 4.00
CA GLU A 180 -10.21 -11.13 2.62
C GLU A 180 -8.75 -10.78 2.33
N VAL A 181 -8.19 -11.32 1.25
CA VAL A 181 -6.85 -11.00 0.78
C VAL A 181 -6.93 -10.50 -0.66
N ASN A 182 -6.57 -9.24 -0.88
CA ASN A 182 -6.50 -8.65 -2.22
C ASN A 182 -5.05 -8.69 -2.69
N LEU A 183 -4.77 -9.51 -3.71
CA LEU A 183 -3.43 -9.72 -4.26
C LEU A 183 -3.21 -8.87 -5.51
N GLN A 184 -2.18 -8.04 -5.45
CA GLN A 184 -1.62 -7.37 -6.60
C GLN A 184 -0.34 -8.08 -7.00
N TYR A 185 -0.24 -8.49 -8.26
CA TYR A 185 0.95 -9.10 -8.84
C TYR A 185 1.44 -8.25 -10.00
N GLY A 186 2.73 -8.35 -10.33
CA GLY A 186 3.29 -7.72 -11.50
C GLY A 186 4.79 -7.48 -11.33
N LEU A 187 5.23 -6.27 -11.68
CA LEU A 187 6.64 -5.91 -11.72
C LEU A 187 6.90 -4.63 -10.93
N LEU A 188 8.03 -4.60 -10.23
CA LEU A 188 8.59 -3.42 -9.60
C LEU A 188 9.80 -2.94 -10.42
N HIS A 189 9.73 -1.73 -10.94
CA HIS A 189 10.83 -1.04 -11.62
C HIS A 189 11.69 -0.30 -10.60
N ASN A 190 13.02 -0.35 -10.75
CA ASN A 190 13.91 0.52 -9.99
C ASN A 190 14.40 1.72 -10.83
N ALA A 191 15.17 2.62 -10.21
CA ALA A 191 15.75 3.81 -10.84
C ALA A 191 16.58 3.48 -12.10
N GLU A 192 17.27 2.33 -12.08
CA GLU A 192 18.15 1.89 -13.16
C GLU A 192 17.39 1.23 -14.34
N GLY A 193 16.06 1.14 -14.25
CA GLY A 193 15.22 0.52 -15.29
C GLY A 193 15.19 -1.00 -15.23
N ASN A 194 15.74 -1.62 -14.18
CA ASN A 194 15.56 -3.04 -13.90
C ASN A 194 14.16 -3.29 -13.36
N VAL A 195 13.62 -4.46 -13.66
CA VAL A 195 12.29 -4.89 -13.23
C VAL A 195 12.38 -6.20 -12.45
N TYR A 196 11.62 -6.26 -11.37
CA TYR A 196 11.60 -7.38 -10.43
C TYR A 196 10.18 -7.88 -10.25
N PRO A 197 9.94 -9.20 -10.26
CA PRO A 197 8.63 -9.73 -9.89
C PRO A 197 8.25 -9.31 -8.47
N SER A 198 7.03 -8.82 -8.34
CA SER A 198 6.47 -8.34 -7.08
C SER A 198 5.08 -8.92 -6.88
N LEU A 199 4.83 -9.38 -5.66
CA LEU A 199 3.52 -9.81 -5.20
C LEU A 199 3.22 -9.10 -3.88
N ARG A 200 2.13 -8.33 -3.85
CA ARG A 200 1.68 -7.59 -2.67
C ARG A 200 0.28 -8.04 -2.30
N GLY A 201 0.00 -8.11 -1.01
CA GLY A 201 -1.29 -8.51 -0.48
C GLY A 201 -1.79 -7.52 0.56
N VAL A 202 -3.02 -7.04 0.38
CA VAL A 202 -3.74 -6.35 1.45
C VAL A 202 -4.74 -7.32 2.07
N SER A 203 -4.47 -7.69 3.31
CA SER A 203 -5.26 -8.64 4.09
C SER A 203 -6.15 -7.90 5.07
N ARG A 204 -7.41 -8.31 5.17
CA ARG A 204 -8.41 -7.72 6.05
C ARG A 204 -9.26 -8.81 6.70
N LEU A 205 -9.32 -8.82 8.02
CA LEU A 205 -10.16 -9.72 8.80
C LEU A 205 -11.43 -8.97 9.23
N TYR A 206 -12.59 -9.48 8.84
CA TYR A 206 -13.89 -8.93 9.20
C TYR A 206 -14.69 -9.90 10.04
N ARG A 207 -15.62 -9.34 10.82
CA ARG A 207 -16.74 -10.10 11.35
C ARG A 207 -17.87 -10.13 10.31
N ALA A 208 -18.25 -11.32 9.83
CA ALA A 208 -19.15 -11.47 8.69
C ALA A 208 -20.51 -10.76 8.87
N ASN A 209 -21.12 -10.87 10.06
CA ASN A 209 -22.45 -10.33 10.32
C ASN A 209 -22.54 -8.81 10.42
N THR A 210 -21.43 -8.13 10.74
CA THR A 210 -21.40 -6.68 11.00
C THR A 210 -20.48 -5.95 10.04
N MET A 211 -19.72 -6.68 9.22
CA MET A 211 -18.64 -6.15 8.40
C MET A 211 -17.61 -5.32 9.19
N LYS A 212 -17.55 -5.51 10.51
CA LYS A 212 -16.61 -4.81 11.37
C LYS A 212 -15.21 -5.31 11.07
N LEU A 213 -14.33 -4.41 10.64
CA LEU A 213 -12.89 -4.67 10.50
C LEU A 213 -12.28 -4.96 11.88
N LEU A 214 -11.61 -6.10 11.99
CA LEU A 214 -10.92 -6.54 13.20
C LEU A 214 -9.41 -6.39 13.06
N TRP A 215 -8.88 -6.56 11.86
CA TRP A 215 -7.47 -6.50 11.57
C TRP A 215 -7.25 -6.16 10.10
N SER A 216 -6.23 -5.37 9.79
CA SER A 216 -5.80 -5.13 8.42
C SER A 216 -4.28 -5.02 8.38
N ARG A 217 -3.68 -5.55 7.32
CA ARG A 217 -2.25 -5.48 7.09
C ARG A 217 -1.95 -5.52 5.61
N GLU A 218 -0.92 -4.80 5.21
CA GLU A 218 -0.31 -4.94 3.89
C GLU A 218 1.02 -5.69 4.02
N ASP A 219 1.21 -6.71 3.20
CA ASP A 219 2.45 -7.49 3.11
C ASP A 219 2.93 -7.54 1.66
N SER A 220 4.23 -7.65 1.45
CA SER A 220 4.85 -7.70 0.13
C SER A 220 5.98 -8.74 0.07
N ALA A 221 6.10 -9.41 -1.08
CA ALA A 221 7.19 -10.30 -1.40
C ALA A 221 7.73 -9.94 -2.80
N GLU A 222 9.05 -9.83 -2.92
CA GLU A 222 9.74 -9.38 -4.13
C GLU A 222 10.93 -10.29 -4.43
N ASP A 223 11.18 -10.56 -5.72
CA ASP A 223 12.37 -11.30 -6.16
C ASP A 223 13.38 -10.34 -6.82
N LYS A 224 14.32 -9.83 -6.02
CA LYS A 224 15.41 -8.94 -6.48
C LYS A 224 16.68 -9.70 -6.92
N THR A 225 16.63 -11.03 -7.04
CA THR A 225 17.83 -11.85 -7.28
C THR A 225 18.36 -11.72 -8.71
N GLU A 226 17.48 -11.49 -9.69
CA GLU A 226 17.83 -11.42 -11.11
C GLU A 226 17.16 -10.19 -11.73
N PRO A 227 17.88 -9.07 -11.88
CA PRO A 227 17.36 -7.91 -12.59
C PRO A 227 17.12 -8.28 -14.05
N LYS A 228 15.92 -7.99 -14.56
CA LYS A 228 15.56 -8.15 -15.97
C LYS A 228 14.99 -6.86 -16.52
N ASN A 229 14.85 -6.78 -17.83
CA ASN A 229 14.02 -5.79 -18.50
C ASN A 229 12.59 -6.34 -18.67
N ILE A 230 11.58 -5.46 -18.68
CA ILE A 230 10.19 -5.81 -18.99
C ILE A 230 10.04 -6.60 -20.29
N TYR A 231 10.87 -6.34 -21.32
CA TYR A 231 10.83 -7.09 -22.58
C TYR A 231 11.20 -8.57 -22.43
N GLU A 232 12.06 -8.92 -21.47
CA GLU A 232 12.42 -10.32 -21.22
C GLU A 232 11.24 -11.09 -20.63
N PHE A 233 10.47 -10.45 -19.73
CA PHE A 233 9.23 -11.05 -19.21
C PHE A 233 8.12 -11.11 -20.27
N LYS A 234 8.04 -10.15 -21.20
CA LYS A 234 7.12 -10.24 -22.35
C LYS A 234 7.48 -11.40 -23.28
N ALA A 235 8.76 -11.65 -23.50
CA ALA A 235 9.23 -12.77 -24.32
C ALA A 235 9.02 -14.13 -23.63
N ALA A 236 9.06 -14.17 -22.30
CA ALA A 236 8.92 -15.40 -21.51
C ALA A 236 7.94 -15.24 -20.32
N PRO A 237 6.63 -15.05 -20.57
CA PRO A 237 5.64 -14.79 -19.50
C PRO A 237 5.51 -15.94 -18.50
N ALA A 238 5.82 -17.18 -18.89
CA ALA A 238 5.85 -18.32 -17.99
C ALA A 238 6.88 -18.16 -16.86
N GLN A 239 8.02 -17.49 -17.11
CA GLN A 239 9.02 -17.22 -16.07
C GLN A 239 8.48 -16.26 -15.01
N LEU A 240 7.62 -15.31 -15.40
CA LEU A 240 6.96 -14.43 -14.45
C LEU A 240 6.01 -15.22 -13.53
N SER A 241 5.18 -16.11 -14.09
CA SER A 241 4.32 -16.99 -13.29
C SER A 241 5.11 -17.83 -12.27
N GLU A 242 6.21 -18.47 -12.71
CA GLU A 242 7.02 -19.30 -11.82
C GLU A 242 7.59 -18.49 -10.65
N LYS A 243 8.09 -17.28 -10.93
CA LYS A 243 8.60 -16.39 -9.87
C LYS A 243 7.48 -15.93 -8.94
N LEU A 244 6.30 -15.57 -9.48
CA LEU A 244 5.13 -15.20 -8.67
C LEU A 244 4.64 -16.35 -7.79
N ASP A 245 4.66 -17.60 -8.27
CA ASP A 245 4.27 -18.79 -7.50
C ASP A 245 5.25 -19.05 -6.33
N LYS A 246 6.55 -18.77 -6.51
CA LYS A 246 7.52 -18.81 -5.41
C LYS A 246 7.28 -17.71 -4.38
N LEU A 247 7.01 -16.49 -4.83
CA LEU A 247 6.68 -15.35 -3.95
C LEU A 247 5.38 -15.57 -3.18
N ALA A 248 4.40 -16.25 -3.80
CA ALA A 248 3.12 -16.61 -3.18
C ALA A 248 3.31 -17.43 -1.89
N LEU A 249 4.26 -18.36 -1.86
CA LEU A 249 4.56 -19.16 -0.67
C LEU A 249 5.05 -18.28 0.48
N SER A 250 6.00 -17.38 0.20
CA SER A 250 6.57 -16.47 1.19
C SER A 250 5.52 -15.49 1.72
N LEU A 251 4.73 -14.89 0.82
CA LEU A 251 3.69 -13.94 1.18
C LEU A 251 2.57 -14.58 2.02
N ALA A 252 2.11 -15.78 1.65
CA ALA A 252 1.11 -16.51 2.43
C ALA A 252 1.60 -16.81 3.86
N GLY A 253 2.87 -17.22 4.00
CA GLY A 253 3.51 -17.42 5.30
C GLY A 253 3.60 -16.13 6.13
N ALA A 254 3.97 -15.01 5.50
CA ALA A 254 4.04 -13.70 6.15
C ALA A 254 2.68 -13.24 6.68
N ILE A 255 1.62 -13.37 5.87
CA ILE A 255 0.24 -13.02 6.28
C ILE A 255 -0.22 -13.90 7.45
N ALA A 256 0.00 -15.21 7.37
CA ALA A 256 -0.39 -16.14 8.45
C ALA A 256 0.34 -15.82 9.76
N ALA A 257 1.66 -15.57 9.70
CA ALA A 257 2.47 -15.18 10.86
C ALA A 257 2.05 -13.82 11.42
N GLY A 258 1.75 -12.85 10.55
CA GLY A 258 1.28 -11.52 10.94
C GLY A 258 -0.04 -11.58 11.68
N LEU A 259 -1.01 -12.34 11.16
CA LEU A 259 -2.31 -12.53 11.79
C LEU A 259 -2.18 -13.25 13.16
N ARG A 260 -1.36 -14.31 13.24
CA ARG A 260 -1.06 -15.00 14.50
C ARG A 260 -0.49 -14.02 15.53
N SER A 261 0.47 -13.19 15.12
CA SER A 261 1.12 -12.22 16.01
C SER A 261 0.13 -11.19 16.55
N ALA A 262 -0.75 -10.67 15.69
CA ALA A 262 -1.81 -9.74 16.09
C ALA A 262 -2.79 -10.36 17.09
N LEU A 263 -3.12 -11.65 16.92
CA LEU A 263 -3.99 -12.39 17.85
C LEU A 263 -3.31 -12.72 19.18
N ALA A 264 -2.00 -12.97 19.18
CA ALA A 264 -1.24 -13.17 20.41
C ALA A 264 -1.12 -11.85 21.21
N ALA A 265 -1.00 -10.72 20.53
CA ALA A 265 -0.97 -9.40 21.17
C ALA A 265 -2.31 -9.07 21.87
N SER A 266 -3.44 -9.54 21.34
CA SER A 266 -4.77 -9.27 21.93
C SER A 266 -5.12 -10.16 23.14
N SER A 267 -4.37 -11.23 23.37
CA SER A 267 -4.55 -12.12 24.54
C SER A 267 -3.62 -11.78 25.70
N ALA A 268 -2.71 -10.81 25.53
CA ALA A 268 -1.82 -10.38 26.60
C ALA A 268 -2.62 -9.74 27.75
N PRO A 269 -2.37 -10.13 29.02
CA PRO A 269 -3.01 -9.50 30.16
C PRO A 269 -2.68 -8.00 30.18
N PRO A 270 -3.62 -7.13 30.60
CA PRO A 270 -3.35 -5.71 30.72
C PRO A 270 -2.15 -5.51 31.67
N PRO A 271 -1.25 -4.55 31.38
CA PRO A 271 -0.14 -4.28 32.28
C PRO A 271 -0.68 -3.95 33.67
N PRO A 272 0.03 -4.37 34.74
CA PRO A 272 -0.39 -4.07 36.10
C PRO A 272 -0.63 -2.57 36.27
N PRO A 273 -1.71 -2.15 36.96
CA PRO A 273 -1.93 -0.73 37.24
C PRO A 273 -0.72 -0.19 38.01
N GLY A 274 0.07 0.67 37.35
CA GLY A 274 1.31 1.25 37.89
C GLY A 274 2.55 1.12 37.00
N GLN A 275 2.54 0.25 35.99
CA GLN A 275 3.56 0.27 34.93
C GLN A 275 3.09 1.17 33.80
N ALA A 276 3.52 2.44 33.84
CA ALA A 276 3.53 3.25 32.63
C ALA A 276 4.34 2.50 31.56
N PRO A 277 3.93 2.53 30.27
CA PRO A 277 4.77 2.01 29.20
C PRO A 277 6.12 2.68 29.36
N ALA A 278 7.18 1.87 29.48
CA ALA A 278 8.53 2.39 29.57
C ALA A 278 8.71 3.30 28.36
N ALA A 279 8.77 4.61 28.60
CA ALA A 279 9.19 5.55 27.59
C ALA A 279 10.53 5.00 27.10
N ALA A 280 10.57 4.57 25.84
CA ALA A 280 11.80 4.11 25.22
C ALA A 280 12.82 5.22 25.49
N ALA A 281 13.78 4.93 26.37
CA ALA A 281 14.81 5.88 26.73
C ALA A 281 15.46 6.26 25.41
N ALA A 282 15.31 7.53 25.02
CA ALA A 282 15.95 8.05 23.82
C ALA A 282 17.43 7.65 23.90
N PRO A 283 18.02 7.09 22.83
CA PRO A 283 19.45 6.80 22.84
C PRO A 283 20.18 8.10 23.16
N VAL A 284 20.90 8.10 24.29
CA VAL A 284 21.83 9.17 24.63
C VAL A 284 22.95 9.10 23.61
N MET A 285 22.77 9.83 22.51
CA MET A 285 23.82 9.99 21.51
C MET A 285 24.98 10.73 22.18
N PRO A 286 26.23 10.22 22.10
CA PRO A 286 27.38 10.97 22.55
C PRO A 286 27.50 12.23 21.69
N VAL A 287 27.51 13.40 22.35
CA VAL A 287 27.76 14.70 21.73
C VAL A 287 29.17 14.65 21.12
N PRO A 288 29.34 14.78 19.79
CA PRO A 288 30.68 14.93 19.23
C PRO A 288 31.22 16.30 19.64
N TRP A 289 32.41 16.29 20.24
CA TRP A 289 33.18 17.49 20.53
C TRP A 289 33.52 18.19 19.20
N ILE A 290 32.95 19.37 19.00
CA ILE A 290 33.28 20.25 17.87
C ILE A 290 34.53 21.04 18.27
N PRO A 291 35.69 20.88 17.59
CA PRO A 291 36.80 21.80 17.78
C PRO A 291 36.44 23.16 17.16
N SER A 292 36.76 24.23 17.88
CA SER A 292 36.54 25.62 17.47
C SER A 292 37.16 25.92 16.09
N PRO A 293 36.52 26.74 15.24
CA PRO A 293 37.08 27.12 13.96
C PRO A 293 38.27 28.09 14.15
N PRO A 294 39.32 28.00 13.32
CA PRO A 294 40.39 28.99 13.30
C PRO A 294 39.91 30.33 12.69
N PRO A 295 40.56 31.45 13.04
CA PRO A 295 40.15 32.78 12.60
C PRO A 295 40.35 32.99 11.10
N ALA A 296 39.46 33.81 10.53
CA ALA A 296 39.30 34.08 9.11
C ALA A 296 40.56 34.70 8.45
N ALA A 297 40.98 34.13 7.33
CA ALA A 297 41.79 34.82 6.34
C ALA A 297 40.84 35.41 5.26
N GLN A 298 40.92 36.73 5.10
CA GLN A 298 40.26 37.46 4.02
C GLN A 298 40.99 37.16 2.71
N GLU A 299 40.27 36.72 1.68
CA GLU A 299 40.76 36.88 0.29
C GLU A 299 39.62 37.20 -0.67
N SER A 300 39.60 38.49 -1.02
CA SER A 300 39.32 39.14 -2.30
C SER A 300 38.20 38.63 -3.24
N LEU A 301 37.27 39.55 -3.51
CA LEU A 301 36.29 39.57 -4.58
C LEU A 301 36.91 39.71 -5.98
N ALA A 302 36.40 38.96 -6.96
CA ALA A 302 36.29 39.39 -8.37
C ALA A 302 35.23 38.53 -9.13
N PRO A 303 34.66 39.01 -10.26
CA PRO A 303 33.21 38.94 -10.47
C PRO A 303 32.72 37.91 -11.52
N ALA A 304 31.39 37.82 -11.53
CA ALA A 304 30.51 36.96 -12.31
C ALA A 304 30.73 36.95 -13.84
N ALA A 305 30.54 35.78 -14.43
CA ALA A 305 30.18 35.61 -15.84
C ALA A 305 28.77 34.98 -15.93
N THR A 306 27.83 35.81 -16.37
CA THR A 306 26.45 35.47 -16.71
C THR A 306 26.42 34.63 -17.98
N GLY A 307 26.03 33.36 -17.87
CA GLY A 307 25.64 32.53 -19.02
C GLY A 307 24.12 32.42 -19.08
N GLN A 308 23.49 33.20 -19.96
CA GLN A 308 22.08 33.03 -20.32
C GLN A 308 21.93 31.75 -21.15
N ALA A 309 21.07 30.84 -20.71
CA ALA A 309 20.62 29.72 -21.54
C ALA A 309 19.35 30.17 -22.29
N GLU A 310 19.49 30.36 -23.61
CA GLU A 310 18.38 30.47 -24.55
C GLU A 310 17.60 29.15 -24.59
N ILE A 311 16.28 29.22 -24.40
CA ILE A 311 15.35 28.12 -24.65
C ILE A 311 14.81 28.30 -26.08
N PRO A 312 15.06 27.38 -27.02
CA PRO A 312 14.45 27.46 -28.35
C PRO A 312 12.97 27.09 -28.28
N LEU A 313 12.10 28.03 -28.69
CA LEU A 313 10.69 27.77 -28.98
C LEU A 313 10.59 26.94 -30.28
N ALA A 314 9.98 25.75 -30.19
CA ALA A 314 9.59 24.98 -31.37
C ALA A 314 8.31 25.58 -32.00
N PRO A 315 8.19 25.64 -33.34
CA PRO A 315 6.99 26.13 -34.01
C PRO A 315 5.87 25.07 -34.04
N PRO A 316 4.59 25.49 -34.11
CA PRO A 316 3.46 24.57 -34.18
C PRO A 316 3.38 23.88 -35.54
N ALA A 317 3.18 22.56 -35.51
CA ALA A 317 2.93 21.74 -36.69
C ALA A 317 1.48 21.93 -37.18
N THR A 318 1.36 22.46 -38.39
CA THR A 318 0.12 22.49 -39.16
C THR A 318 -0.05 21.14 -39.86
N GLY A 319 -0.99 20.31 -39.39
CA GLY A 319 -1.35 19.04 -40.04
C GLY A 319 -2.79 19.06 -40.48
N GLN A 320 -3.02 19.17 -41.79
CA GLN A 320 -4.32 19.03 -42.44
C GLN A 320 -4.80 17.58 -42.33
N ALA A 321 -6.05 17.37 -41.91
CA ALA A 321 -6.74 16.10 -41.99
C ALA A 321 -7.45 16.01 -43.34
N GLU A 322 -6.92 15.17 -44.23
CA GLU A 322 -7.56 14.77 -45.48
C GLU A 322 -8.53 13.61 -45.18
N THR A 323 -9.80 13.78 -45.55
CA THR A 323 -10.87 12.80 -45.31
C THR A 323 -11.01 11.94 -46.57
N PRO A 324 -10.95 10.59 -46.52
CA PRO A 324 -11.16 9.77 -47.70
C PRO A 324 -12.66 9.63 -48.01
N GLN A 325 -13.00 9.96 -49.25
CA GLN A 325 -14.30 9.78 -49.89
C GLN A 325 -14.50 8.29 -50.29
N PRO A 326 -15.69 7.70 -50.12
CA PRO A 326 -15.95 6.34 -50.58
C PRO A 326 -16.23 6.32 -52.09
N ALA A 327 -15.66 5.33 -52.78
CA ALA A 327 -15.85 5.06 -54.21
C ALA A 327 -17.14 4.24 -54.47
N PRO A 328 -17.71 4.30 -55.69
CA PRO A 328 -19.05 3.81 -56.03
C PRO A 328 -19.19 2.28 -56.12
#